data_AF-A0AAP8EXN6-F1
#
_entry.id   AF-A0AAP8EXN6-F1
#
_cell.length_a   1.000
_cell.length_b   1.000
_cell.length_c   1.000
_cell.angle_alpha   90.00
_cell.angle_beta   90.00
_cell.angle_gamma   90.00
#
_symmetry.space_group_name_H-M   'P 1'
#
loop_
_entity.id
_entity.type
_entity.pdbx_description
1 polymer ?
#
loop_
_entity_poly.entity_id
_entity_poly.type
_entity_poly.pdbx_seq_one_letter_code
_entity_poly.pdbx_strand_id
1 'polypeptide(L)'
;KYTFEKLQAYDANGVAYKYEVKEQAVAGYESKVNGTDITNTKVGKTKVEGTKTWKDDNAKDRPEMIKVDLLQNGTVIATQEVSKATGWKYEFKDLAAYDANGVAYKYEVKEQPVAGYESKVSGTDITNTK
;
A
#
# COMPACT_ATOMS: atom_id res chain seq x y z
N LYS A 1 11.08 5.98 28.46
CA LYS A 1 11.39 4.91 29.44
C LYS A 1 10.33 4.95 30.51
N TYR A 2 9.78 3.81 30.88
CA TYR A 2 8.80 3.68 31.98
C TYR A 2 9.37 2.73 33.04
N THR A 3 8.89 2.86 34.27
CA THR A 3 9.27 2.00 35.39
C THR A 3 8.04 1.74 36.24
N PHE A 4 7.82 0.47 36.60
CA PHE A 4 6.88 0.09 37.66
C PHE A 4 7.69 -0.38 38.85
N GLU A 5 7.52 0.25 40.00
CA GLU A 5 8.27 -0.04 41.22
C GLU A 5 7.37 -0.66 42.29
N LYS A 6 7.99 -1.35 43.25
CA LYS A 6 7.31 -1.94 44.42
C LYS A 6 6.19 -2.94 44.05
N LEU A 7 6.40 -3.68 42.95
CA LEU A 7 5.55 -4.81 42.58
C LEU A 7 5.81 -6.01 43.50
N GLN A 8 4.75 -6.69 43.89
CA GLN A 8 4.85 -7.88 44.74
C GLN A 8 5.45 -9.06 43.94
N ALA A 9 6.45 -9.75 44.47
CA ALA A 9 7.07 -10.85 43.73
C ALA A 9 6.26 -12.16 43.78
N TYR A 10 5.54 -12.40 44.88
CA TYR A 10 4.84 -13.66 45.16
C TYR A 10 3.46 -13.42 45.75
N ASP A 11 2.50 -14.28 45.43
CA ASP A 11 1.17 -14.27 46.05
C ASP A 11 1.20 -14.73 47.52
N ALA A 12 0.03 -14.73 48.17
CA ALA A 12 -0.11 -15.13 49.58
C ALA A 12 0.28 -16.60 49.85
N ASN A 13 0.37 -17.43 48.81
CA ASN A 13 0.75 -18.84 48.88
C ASN A 13 2.22 -19.09 48.47
N GLY A 14 2.97 -18.03 48.14
CA GLY A 14 4.38 -18.13 47.72
C GLY A 14 4.57 -18.42 46.22
N VAL A 15 3.53 -18.32 45.39
CA VAL A 15 3.64 -18.50 43.92
C VAL A 15 4.06 -17.19 43.26
N ALA A 16 5.07 -17.23 42.37
CA ALA A 16 5.60 -16.04 41.72
C ALA A 16 4.60 -15.41 40.74
N TYR A 17 4.47 -14.07 40.77
CA TYR A 17 3.68 -13.35 39.78
C TYR A 17 4.41 -13.24 38.44
N LYS A 18 3.66 -13.40 37.35
CA LYS A 18 4.10 -13.06 35.99
C LYS A 18 3.58 -11.68 35.63
N TYR A 19 4.49 -10.75 35.36
CA TYR A 19 4.15 -9.41 34.90
C TYR A 19 4.28 -9.31 33.39
N GLU A 20 3.30 -8.63 32.77
CA GLU A 20 3.27 -8.34 31.34
C GLU A 20 2.89 -6.88 31.16
N VAL A 21 3.41 -6.27 30.09
CA VAL A 21 3.06 -4.92 29.70
C VAL A 21 2.20 -4.97 28.44
N LYS A 22 1.24 -4.05 28.35
CA LYS A 22 0.44 -3.83 27.16
C LYS A 22 0.37 -2.35 26.88
N GLU A 23 0.39 -1.99 25.61
CA GLU A 23 0.11 -0.63 25.19
C GLU A 23 -1.37 -0.48 24.88
N GLN A 24 -1.93 0.70 25.15
CA GLN A 24 -3.25 1.05 24.63
C GLN A 24 -3.15 1.24 23.12
N ALA A 25 -4.21 0.88 22.38
CA ALA A 25 -4.20 1.01 20.93
C ALA A 25 -3.96 2.47 20.50
N VAL A 26 -3.00 2.68 19.60
CA VAL A 26 -2.70 3.98 19.00
C VAL A 26 -3.16 3.96 17.55
N ALA A 27 -4.05 4.87 17.17
CA ALA A 27 -4.57 4.92 15.81
C ALA A 27 -3.42 5.12 14.79
N GLY A 28 -3.39 4.27 13.76
CA GLY A 28 -2.35 4.31 12.72
C GLY A 28 -1.03 3.61 13.10
N TYR A 29 -0.97 2.92 14.23
CA TYR A 29 0.17 2.11 14.64
C TYR A 29 -0.26 0.70 15.03
N GLU A 30 0.62 -0.25 14.75
CA GLU A 30 0.56 -1.61 15.27
C GLU A 30 1.67 -1.78 16.30
N SER A 31 1.32 -2.22 17.50
CA SER A 31 2.26 -2.38 18.61
C SER A 31 2.66 -3.84 18.80
N LYS A 32 3.95 -4.07 19.04
CA LYS A 32 4.53 -5.38 19.36
C LYS A 32 5.29 -5.31 20.67
N VAL A 33 4.94 -6.18 21.60
CA VAL A 33 5.60 -6.31 22.91
C VAL A 33 6.60 -7.46 22.87
N ASN A 34 7.85 -7.20 23.23
CA ASN A 34 8.89 -8.22 23.43
C ASN A 34 9.49 -8.08 24.84
N GLY A 35 9.04 -8.92 25.75
CA GLY A 35 9.32 -8.75 27.18
C GLY A 35 8.70 -7.46 27.70
N THR A 36 9.55 -6.45 27.93
CA THR A 36 9.14 -5.10 28.34
C THR A 36 9.37 -4.05 27.24
N ASP A 37 9.99 -4.42 26.12
CA ASP A 37 10.16 -3.50 25.01
C ASP A 37 8.87 -3.43 24.19
N ILE A 38 8.40 -2.21 23.93
CA ILE A 38 7.23 -1.95 23.09
C ILE A 38 7.72 -1.26 21.83
N THR A 39 7.50 -1.89 20.68
CA THR A 39 7.80 -1.34 19.36
C THR A 39 6.50 -0.97 18.66
N ASN A 40 6.41 0.26 18.17
CA ASN A 40 5.28 0.75 17.38
C ASN A 40 5.67 0.90 15.92
N THR A 41 4.96 0.22 15.03
CA THR A 41 5.15 0.33 13.57
C THR A 41 3.99 1.12 12.98
N LYS A 42 4.28 2.15 12.18
CA LYS A 42 3.26 2.93 11.50
C LYS A 42 2.59 2.07 10.43
N VAL A 43 1.27 2.00 10.47
CA VAL A 43 0.47 1.24 9.51
C VAL A 43 -0.55 2.15 8.83
N GLY A 44 -0.97 1.75 7.63
CA GLY A 44 -1.97 2.47 6.88
C GLY A 44 -2.25 1.77 5.57
N LYS A 45 -3.43 2.03 5.01
CA LYS A 45 -3.80 1.59 3.67
C LYS A 45 -3.99 2.81 2.77
N THR A 46 -3.68 2.64 1.50
CA THR A 46 -3.92 3.60 0.44
C THR A 46 -4.51 2.90 -0.78
N LYS A 47 -4.85 3.67 -1.79
CA LYS A 47 -5.28 3.19 -3.09
C LYS A 47 -4.65 4.02 -4.21
N VAL A 48 -4.54 3.41 -5.38
CA VAL A 48 -4.08 4.07 -6.61
C VAL A 48 -5.16 3.88 -7.65
N GLU A 49 -5.71 4.98 -8.17
CA GLU A 49 -6.72 4.96 -9.22
C GLU A 49 -6.36 5.95 -10.32
N GLY A 50 -6.80 5.65 -11.53
CA GLY A 50 -6.51 6.48 -12.68
C GLY A 50 -7.44 6.19 -13.84
N THR A 51 -7.35 7.05 -14.85
CA THR A 51 -8.11 6.96 -16.08
C THR A 51 -7.17 6.84 -17.27
N LYS A 52 -7.69 6.20 -18.32
CA LYS A 52 -7.02 6.07 -19.61
C LYS A 52 -7.72 6.94 -20.65
N THR A 53 -6.94 7.82 -21.27
CA THR A 53 -7.35 8.67 -22.39
C THR A 53 -6.64 8.25 -23.68
N TRP A 54 -7.36 8.28 -24.79
CA TRP A 54 -6.83 8.08 -26.14
C TRP A 54 -6.87 9.40 -26.91
N LYS A 55 -5.72 9.83 -27.45
CA LYS A 55 -5.57 10.97 -28.36
C LYS A 55 -5.14 10.46 -29.73
N ASP A 56 -6.10 9.90 -30.45
CA ASP A 56 -5.84 9.11 -31.66
C ASP A 56 -6.89 9.30 -32.76
N ASP A 57 -7.67 10.39 -32.68
CA ASP A 57 -8.76 10.70 -33.61
C ASP A 57 -9.74 9.53 -33.83
N ASN A 58 -10.03 8.76 -32.77
CA ASN A 58 -10.86 7.55 -32.81
C ASN A 58 -10.37 6.50 -33.82
N ALA A 59 -9.07 6.25 -33.81
CA ALA A 59 -8.40 5.22 -34.59
C ALA A 59 -9.19 3.88 -34.59
N LYS A 60 -9.34 3.29 -35.78
CA LYS A 60 -10.07 2.03 -36.00
C LYS A 60 -9.33 0.80 -35.48
N ASP A 61 -8.01 0.91 -35.32
CA ASP A 61 -7.11 -0.14 -34.87
C ASP A 61 -6.76 -0.01 -33.37
N ARG A 62 -7.52 0.79 -32.61
CA ARG A 62 -7.37 0.90 -31.16
C ARG A 62 -7.56 -0.49 -30.51
N PRO A 63 -6.66 -0.93 -29.63
CA PRO A 63 -6.82 -2.21 -28.95
C PRO A 63 -8.03 -2.20 -28.03
N GLU A 64 -8.64 -3.37 -27.83
CA GLU A 64 -9.81 -3.52 -26.96
C GLU A 64 -9.47 -3.33 -25.47
N MET A 65 -8.20 -3.59 -25.11
CA MET A 65 -7.68 -3.50 -23.75
C MET A 65 -6.20 -3.10 -23.73
N ILE A 66 -5.78 -2.57 -22.58
CA ILE A 66 -4.38 -2.31 -22.24
C ILE A 66 -4.06 -3.01 -20.91
N LYS A 67 -2.78 -3.14 -20.60
CA LYS A 67 -2.30 -3.61 -19.29
C LYS A 67 -1.61 -2.47 -18.56
N VAL A 68 -2.09 -2.18 -17.35
CA VAL A 68 -1.52 -1.17 -16.46
C VAL A 68 -0.87 -1.87 -15.29
N ASP A 69 0.43 -1.68 -15.14
CA ASP A 69 1.23 -2.19 -14.03
C ASP A 69 1.22 -1.17 -12.89
N LEU A 70 1.00 -1.66 -11.67
CA LEU A 70 1.25 -0.94 -10.43
C LEU A 70 2.66 -1.24 -9.96
N LEU A 71 3.45 -0.21 -9.72
CA LEU A 71 4.80 -0.30 -9.19
C LEU A 71 4.81 0.18 -7.74
N GLN A 72 5.43 -0.61 -6.86
CA GLN A 72 5.80 -0.23 -5.51
C GLN A 72 7.32 -0.09 -5.45
N ASN A 73 7.82 1.11 -5.14
CA ASN A 73 9.25 1.42 -5.10
C ASN A 73 10.00 0.95 -6.37
N GLY A 74 9.38 1.15 -7.54
CA GLY A 74 9.95 0.75 -8.84
C GLY A 74 9.81 -0.74 -9.20
N THR A 75 9.21 -1.57 -8.35
CA THR A 75 8.95 -2.99 -8.62
C THR A 75 7.48 -3.21 -8.98
N VAL A 76 7.19 -3.91 -10.08
CA VAL A 76 5.82 -4.28 -10.43
C VAL A 76 5.27 -5.26 -9.39
N ILE A 77 4.13 -4.93 -8.79
CA ILE A 77 3.47 -5.77 -7.78
C ILE A 77 2.08 -6.25 -8.20
N ALA A 78 1.47 -5.61 -9.21
CA ALA A 78 0.19 -5.99 -9.77
C ALA A 78 0.05 -5.48 -11.21
N THR A 79 -0.82 -6.12 -11.98
CA THR A 79 -1.21 -5.69 -13.32
C THR A 79 -2.73 -5.75 -13.43
N GLN A 80 -3.35 -4.72 -14.01
CA GLN A 80 -4.77 -4.69 -14.29
C GLN A 80 -5.03 -4.50 -15.79
N GLU A 81 -6.00 -5.24 -16.31
CA GLU A 81 -6.51 -5.05 -17.66
C GLU A 81 -7.56 -3.92 -17.66
N VAL A 82 -7.39 -2.95 -18.55
CA VAL A 82 -8.23 -1.76 -18.65
C VAL A 82 -8.79 -1.68 -20.06
N SER A 83 -10.11 -1.53 -20.17
CA SER A 83 -10.81 -1.62 -21.45
C SER A 83 -11.97 -0.63 -21.51
N LYS A 84 -12.66 -0.60 -22.65
CA LYS A 84 -13.92 0.15 -22.77
C LYS A 84 -14.98 -0.36 -21.78
N ALA A 85 -14.99 -1.66 -21.45
CA ALA A 85 -15.94 -2.24 -20.50
C ALA A 85 -15.69 -1.76 -19.05
N THR A 86 -14.43 -1.47 -18.69
CA THR A 86 -14.10 -0.83 -17.40
C THR A 86 -14.26 0.70 -17.44
N GLY A 87 -14.78 1.25 -18.54
CA GLY A 87 -14.89 2.68 -18.76
C GLY A 87 -13.53 3.38 -18.88
N TRP A 88 -12.49 2.64 -19.27
CA TRP A 88 -11.10 3.12 -19.28
C TRP A 88 -10.63 3.64 -17.92
N LYS A 89 -11.08 3.00 -16.83
CA LYS A 89 -10.67 3.29 -15.45
C LYS A 89 -10.07 2.06 -14.80
N TYR A 90 -9.22 2.30 -13.81
CA TYR A 90 -8.60 1.24 -13.01
C TYR A 90 -8.36 1.72 -11.57
N GLU A 91 -8.29 0.77 -10.65
CA GLU A 91 -8.17 1.02 -9.22
C GLU A 91 -7.49 -0.16 -8.53
N PHE A 92 -6.39 0.12 -7.85
CA PHE A 92 -5.69 -0.79 -6.95
C PHE A 92 -5.97 -0.39 -5.51
N LYS A 93 -6.64 -1.27 -4.74
CA LYS A 93 -7.09 -1.02 -3.36
C LYS A 93 -6.19 -1.70 -2.33
N ASP A 94 -6.39 -1.33 -1.07
CA ASP A 94 -5.83 -2.00 0.09
C ASP A 94 -4.30 -2.09 0.08
N LEU A 95 -3.65 -1.11 -0.55
CA LEU A 95 -2.19 -1.04 -0.66
C LEU A 95 -1.60 -0.60 0.68
N ALA A 96 -0.57 -1.29 1.17
CA ALA A 96 0.13 -0.84 2.37
C ALA A 96 0.73 0.55 2.14
N ALA A 97 0.50 1.51 3.05
CA ALA A 97 1.06 2.85 2.92
C ALA A 97 2.52 2.92 3.37
N TYR A 98 2.94 2.03 4.28
CA TYR A 98 4.25 2.04 4.91
C TYR A 98 4.86 0.63 4.96
N ASP A 99 6.19 0.56 4.91
CA ASP A 99 6.94 -0.67 5.13
C ASP A 99 7.04 -1.05 6.62
N ALA A 100 7.72 -2.15 6.91
CA ALA A 100 7.90 -2.64 8.29
C ALA A 100 8.67 -1.69 9.22
N ASN A 101 9.41 -0.72 8.65
CA ASN A 101 10.15 0.31 9.38
C ASN A 101 9.35 1.63 9.48
N GLY A 102 8.13 1.68 8.95
CA GLY A 102 7.29 2.88 8.93
C GLY A 102 7.66 3.88 7.81
N VAL A 103 8.46 3.48 6.83
CA VAL A 103 8.81 4.31 5.66
C VAL A 103 7.70 4.22 4.61
N ALA A 104 7.25 5.35 4.07
CA ALA A 104 6.16 5.36 3.10
C ALA A 104 6.55 4.68 1.78
N TYR A 105 5.67 3.83 1.25
CA TYR A 105 5.83 3.27 -0.09
C TYR A 105 5.57 4.34 -1.16
N LYS A 106 6.41 4.36 -2.19
CA LYS A 106 6.14 5.11 -3.42
C LYS A 106 5.36 4.21 -4.38
N TYR A 107 4.20 4.69 -4.82
CA TYR A 107 3.40 4.02 -5.84
C TYR A 107 3.38 4.80 -7.14
N GLU A 108 3.56 4.08 -8.25
CA GLU A 108 3.55 4.60 -9.61
C GLU A 108 2.79 3.63 -10.52
N VAL A 109 2.33 4.14 -11.65
CA VAL A 109 1.65 3.32 -12.67
C VAL A 109 2.46 3.37 -13.95
N LYS A 110 2.43 2.27 -14.70
CA LYS A 110 3.04 2.18 -16.01
C LYS A 110 2.13 1.40 -16.95
N GLU A 111 1.97 1.90 -18.17
CA GLU A 111 1.34 1.11 -19.21
C GLU A 111 2.36 0.17 -19.85
N GLN A 112 1.96 -1.08 -20.10
CA GLN A 112 2.73 -1.96 -20.98
C GLN A 112 2.69 -1.43 -22.42
N PRO A 113 3.76 -1.61 -23.22
CA PRO A 113 3.82 -1.05 -24.57
C PRO A 113 2.61 -1.44 -25.43
N VAL A 114 1.99 -0.42 -26.04
CA VAL A 114 0.93 -0.60 -27.04
C VAL A 114 1.52 -0.23 -28.40
N ALA A 115 1.49 -1.17 -29.34
CA ALA A 115 2.07 -0.96 -30.66
C ALA A 115 1.47 0.26 -31.37
N GLY A 116 2.34 1.15 -31.86
CA GLY A 116 1.92 2.36 -32.58
C GLY A 116 1.41 3.50 -31.71
N TYR A 117 1.61 3.45 -30.39
CA TYR A 117 1.22 4.54 -29.48
C TYR A 117 2.38 4.97 -28.59
N GLU A 118 2.48 6.27 -28.36
CA GLU A 118 3.30 6.84 -27.29
C GLU A 118 2.44 6.98 -26.02
N SER A 119 2.94 6.47 -24.89
CA SER A 119 2.25 6.49 -23.60
C SER A 119 2.86 7.54 -22.68
N LYS A 120 2.01 8.38 -22.07
CA LYS A 120 2.40 9.39 -21.08
C LYS A 120 1.57 9.24 -19.81
N VAL A 121 2.25 9.21 -18.67
CA VAL A 121 1.64 9.18 -17.34
C VAL A 121 1.69 10.58 -16.71
N SER A 122 0.56 11.05 -16.17
CA SER A 122 0.45 12.30 -15.43
C SER A 122 -0.23 12.01 -14.08
N GLY A 123 0.55 11.98 -13.00
CA GLY A 123 0.10 11.41 -11.74
C GLY A 123 -0.17 9.92 -11.93
N THR A 124 -1.45 9.55 -12.02
CA THR A 124 -1.92 8.20 -12.30
C THR A 124 -2.76 8.12 -13.58
N ASP A 125 -3.02 9.23 -14.26
CA ASP A 125 -3.74 9.18 -15.53
C ASP A 125 -2.79 8.84 -16.68
N ILE A 126 -3.26 7.99 -17.59
CA ILE A 126 -2.51 7.51 -18.75
C ILE A 126 -3.12 8.13 -20.00
N THR A 127 -2.30 8.72 -20.84
CA THR A 127 -2.69 9.20 -22.18
C THR A 127 -1.87 8.48 -23.23
N ASN A 128 -2.54 7.82 -24.18
CA ASN A 128 -1.86 7.36 -25.39
C ASN A 128 -2.13 8.31 -26.54
N THR A 129 -1.06 8.66 -27.24
CA THR A 129 -1.09 9.50 -28.44
C THR A 129 -0.57 8.69 -29.61
N LYS A 130 -1.19 8.90 -30.77
CA LYS A 130 -0.79 8.31 -32.05
C LYS A 130 -0.39 9.42 -33.01
#